data_AF-A0A183G2U2-F1
#
_entry.id   AF-A0A183G2U2-F1
#
_cell.length_a   1.000
_cell.length_b   1.000
_cell.length_c   1.000
_cell.angle_alpha   90.00
_cell.angle_beta   90.00
_cell.angle_gamma   90.00
#
_symmetry.space_group_name_H-M   'P 1'
#
loop_
_entity.id
_entity.type
_entity.pdbx_description
1 polymer ?
#
loop_
_entity_poly.entity_id
_entity_poly.type
_entity_poly.pdbx_seq_one_letter_code
_entity_poly.pdbx_strand_id
1 'polypeptide(L)'
;MAATVRVWKGLLTKRSHMIQVWLENSAQLIVEPAESESAKQECISDARLALKVCCDYIDLIESSMTKLANTFDAIDEHSVEEEKQLDRYAQTAQDLIVKLHVHNSELECTMSNYERDDPRWSEAHGTAEVMTTFSLSKPPRIPIPIFSGKRRAWDKF
;
A
#
# COMPACT_ATOMS: atom_id res chain seq x y z
N MET A 1 9.00 -7.40 26.28
CA MET A 1 8.66 -7.84 24.91
C MET A 1 7.21 -7.57 24.52
N ALA A 2 6.23 -7.70 25.44
CA ALA A 2 4.83 -7.31 25.20
C ALA A 2 4.61 -5.87 24.67
N ALA A 3 5.43 -4.89 25.11
CA ALA A 3 5.38 -3.52 24.58
C ALA A 3 5.74 -3.45 23.09
N THR A 4 6.69 -4.27 22.63
CA THR A 4 7.16 -4.33 21.25
C THR A 4 6.07 -4.89 20.34
N VAL A 5 5.40 -5.97 20.75
CA VAL A 5 4.26 -6.54 20.02
C VAL A 5 3.12 -5.53 19.90
N ARG A 6 2.79 -4.80 20.97
CA ARG A 6 1.77 -3.73 20.92
C ARG A 6 2.13 -2.63 19.92
N VAL A 7 3.41 -2.22 19.87
CA VAL A 7 3.90 -1.23 18.91
C VAL A 7 3.74 -1.74 17.47
N TRP A 8 4.14 -2.98 17.20
CA TRP A 8 4.01 -3.56 15.86
C TRP A 8 2.55 -3.76 15.43
N LYS A 9 1.68 -4.20 16.33
CA LYS A 9 0.22 -4.26 16.09
C LYS A 9 -0.34 -2.90 15.68
N GLY A 10 -0.05 -1.84 16.47
CA GLY A 10 -0.50 -0.49 16.16
C GLY A 10 0.08 0.07 14.85
N LEU A 11 1.35 -0.25 14.56
CA LEU A 11 2.01 0.17 13.33
C LEU A 11 1.40 -0.53 12.10
N LEU A 12 1.11 -1.82 12.19
CA LEU A 12 0.47 -2.59 11.13
C LEU A 12 -0.92 -2.04 10.85
N THR A 13 -1.76 -1.82 11.88
CA THR A 13 -3.09 -1.20 11.71
C THR A 13 -3.00 0.14 10.99
N LYS A 14 -2.07 1.02 11.39
CA LYS A 14 -1.89 2.33 10.76
C LYS A 14 -1.45 2.20 9.30
N ARG A 15 -0.54 1.28 9.00
CA ARG A 15 -0.07 0.99 7.64
C ARG A 15 -1.20 0.46 6.77
N SER A 16 -1.95 -0.53 7.26
CA SER A 16 -3.09 -1.10 6.55
C SER A 16 -4.13 -0.04 6.21
N HIS A 17 -4.47 0.83 7.16
CA HIS A 17 -5.40 1.92 6.91
C HIS A 17 -4.89 2.92 5.85
N MET A 18 -3.62 3.33 5.95
CA MET A 18 -3.02 4.24 4.98
C MET A 18 -3.02 3.65 3.56
N ILE A 19 -2.69 2.38 3.42
CA ILE A 19 -2.66 1.68 2.14
C ILE A 19 -4.07 1.52 1.57
N GLN A 20 -5.06 1.22 2.42
CA GLN A 20 -6.45 1.16 1.99
C GLN A 20 -6.95 2.51 1.47
N VAL A 21 -6.70 3.60 2.21
CA VAL A 21 -7.03 4.96 1.76
C VAL A 21 -6.31 5.29 0.46
N TRP A 22 -5.05 4.88 0.30
CA TRP A 22 -4.34 5.09 -0.95
C TRP A 22 -4.98 4.32 -2.12
N LEU A 23 -5.33 3.05 -1.93
CA LEU A 23 -6.02 2.23 -2.94
C LEU A 23 -7.34 2.88 -3.39
N GLU A 24 -8.12 3.41 -2.46
CA GLU A 24 -9.38 4.09 -2.76
C GLU A 24 -9.14 5.36 -3.60
N ASN A 25 -8.08 6.11 -3.31
CA ASN A 25 -7.73 7.31 -4.07
C ASN A 25 -7.10 7.01 -5.44
N SER A 26 -6.34 5.92 -5.56
CA SER A 26 -5.67 5.54 -6.81
C SER A 26 -6.58 4.79 -7.78
N ALA A 27 -7.74 4.28 -7.32
CA ALA A 27 -8.73 3.61 -8.15
C ALA A 27 -9.21 4.45 -9.35
N GLN A 28 -9.24 5.78 -9.21
CA GLN A 28 -9.63 6.70 -10.29
C GLN A 28 -8.75 6.58 -11.54
N LEU A 29 -7.47 6.19 -11.38
CA LEU A 29 -6.54 5.99 -12.50
C LEU A 29 -6.96 4.83 -13.43
N ILE A 30 -7.84 3.95 -12.97
CA ILE A 30 -8.37 2.81 -13.72
C ILE A 30 -9.72 3.15 -14.36
N VAL A 31 -10.50 4.04 -13.74
CA VAL A 31 -11.91 4.29 -14.09
C VAL A 31 -12.07 5.39 -15.14
N GLU A 32 -11.23 6.42 -15.11
CA GLU A 32 -11.41 7.61 -15.95
C GLU A 32 -10.57 7.51 -17.24
N PRO A 33 -11.21 7.43 -18.43
CA PRO A 33 -10.49 7.41 -19.69
C PRO A 33 -9.89 8.78 -19.99
N ALA A 34 -8.63 8.82 -20.38
CA ALA A 34 -7.98 10.03 -20.83
C ALA A 34 -8.41 10.39 -22.27
N GLU A 35 -9.06 11.55 -22.44
CA GLU A 35 -9.60 12.00 -23.73
C GLU A 35 -8.55 12.63 -24.67
N SER A 36 -7.40 13.06 -24.14
CA SER A 36 -6.33 13.70 -24.92
C SER A 36 -5.02 12.93 -24.83
N GLU A 37 -4.19 12.99 -25.88
CA GLU A 37 -2.85 12.39 -25.89
C GLU A 37 -1.98 12.84 -24.71
N SER A 38 -2.05 14.13 -24.34
CA SER A 38 -1.37 14.64 -23.16
C SER A 38 -1.88 14.01 -21.86
N ALA A 39 -3.19 13.82 -21.73
CA ALA A 39 -3.79 13.18 -20.57
C ALA A 39 -3.50 11.67 -20.52
N LYS A 40 -3.42 10.99 -21.68
CA LYS A 40 -2.99 9.59 -21.76
C LYS A 40 -1.56 9.44 -21.25
N GLN A 41 -0.66 10.32 -21.68
CA GLN A 41 0.74 10.31 -21.26
C GLN A 41 0.90 10.60 -19.76
N GLU A 42 0.11 11.53 -19.22
CA GLU A 42 0.04 11.81 -17.78
C GLU A 42 -0.49 10.59 -17.01
N CYS A 43 -1.58 9.98 -17.48
CA CYS A 43 -2.16 8.77 -16.88
C CYS A 43 -1.16 7.60 -16.88
N ILE A 44 -0.40 7.37 -17.96
CA ILE A 44 0.66 6.35 -18.00
C ILE A 44 1.75 6.65 -16.97
N SER A 45 2.17 7.92 -16.84
CA SER A 45 3.17 8.33 -15.86
C SER A 45 2.68 8.08 -14.42
N ASP A 46 1.43 8.44 -14.13
CA ASP A 46 0.82 8.27 -12.82
C ASP A 46 0.58 6.78 -12.50
N ALA A 47 0.15 6.00 -13.49
CA ALA A 47 0.02 4.55 -13.36
C ALA A 47 1.38 3.90 -13.08
N ARG A 48 2.47 4.29 -13.76
CA ARG A 48 3.83 3.80 -13.46
C ARG A 48 4.26 4.11 -12.03
N LEU A 49 3.94 5.31 -11.53
CA LEU A 49 4.21 5.68 -10.15
C LEU A 49 3.37 4.82 -9.19
N ALA A 50 2.09 4.62 -9.48
CA ALA A 50 1.19 3.81 -8.68
C ALA A 50 1.61 2.32 -8.63
N LEU A 51 2.06 1.74 -9.75
CA LEU A 51 2.64 0.39 -9.80
C LEU A 51 3.82 0.24 -8.84
N LYS A 52 4.73 1.22 -8.85
CA LYS A 52 5.87 1.23 -7.92
C LYS A 52 5.40 1.31 -6.46
N VAL A 53 4.42 2.17 -6.17
CA VAL A 53 3.86 2.30 -4.82
C VAL A 53 3.17 1.01 -4.37
N CYS A 54 2.50 0.28 -5.26
CA CYS A 54 1.94 -1.05 -4.96
C CYS A 54 3.04 -2.01 -4.48
N CYS A 55 4.15 -2.11 -5.21
CA CYS A 55 5.28 -2.95 -4.81
C CYS A 55 5.87 -2.52 -3.46
N ASP A 56 6.12 -1.22 -3.28
CA ASP A 56 6.65 -0.67 -2.02
C ASP A 56 5.71 -0.98 -0.83
N TYR A 57 4.39 -0.98 -1.05
CA TYR A 57 3.39 -1.31 -0.02
C TYR A 57 3.28 -2.79 0.28
N ILE A 58 3.42 -3.68 -0.72
CA ILE A 58 3.51 -5.12 -0.49
C ILE A 58 4.72 -5.42 0.39
N ASP A 59 5.91 -4.96 0.00
CA ASP A 59 7.15 -5.13 0.76
C ASP A 59 7.03 -4.58 2.19
N LEU A 60 6.35 -3.44 2.34
CA LEU A 60 6.11 -2.82 3.64
C LEU A 60 5.22 -3.69 4.55
N ILE A 61 4.13 -4.26 4.01
CA ILE A 61 3.23 -5.13 4.76
C ILE A 61 3.95 -6.42 5.14
N GLU A 62 4.62 -7.06 4.19
CA GLU A 62 5.36 -8.30 4.42
C GLU A 62 6.44 -8.11 5.50
N SER A 63 7.26 -7.06 5.39
CA SER A 63 8.26 -6.73 6.40
C SER A 63 7.65 -6.45 7.77
N SER A 64 6.46 -5.83 7.82
CA SER A 64 5.74 -5.58 9.07
C SER A 64 5.24 -6.87 9.70
N MET A 65 4.70 -7.78 8.89
CA MET A 65 4.19 -9.07 9.33
C MET A 65 5.31 -9.97 9.82
N THR A 66 6.42 -10.07 9.09
CA THR A 66 7.60 -10.84 9.53
C THR A 66 8.14 -10.30 10.86
N LYS A 67 8.22 -8.98 11.03
CA LYS A 67 8.67 -8.40 12.30
C LYS A 67 7.68 -8.66 13.43
N LEU A 68 6.37 -8.57 13.17
CA LEU A 68 5.35 -8.88 14.16
C LEU A 68 5.44 -10.35 14.59
N ALA A 69 5.51 -11.29 13.63
CA ALA A 69 5.66 -12.73 13.87
C ALA A 69 6.92 -13.04 14.69
N ASN A 70 8.09 -12.53 14.26
CA ASN A 70 9.34 -12.74 15.01
C ASN A 70 9.28 -12.18 16.44
N THR A 71 8.62 -11.03 16.64
CA THR A 71 8.45 -10.48 18.00
C THR A 71 7.41 -11.22 18.83
N PHE A 72 6.50 -11.92 18.17
CA PHE A 72 5.54 -12.80 18.80
C PHE A 72 6.28 -14.06 19.25
N ASP A 73 6.90 -14.81 18.33
CA ASP A 73 7.65 -16.05 18.61
C ASP A 73 8.74 -15.91 19.70
N ALA A 74 9.27 -14.69 19.91
CA ALA A 74 10.23 -14.39 20.96
C ALA A 74 9.63 -14.29 22.39
N ILE A 75 8.31 -14.43 22.55
CA ILE A 75 7.63 -14.42 23.85
C ILE A 75 7.33 -15.87 24.24
N ASP A 76 7.87 -16.33 25.37
CA ASP A 76 7.78 -17.73 25.81
C ASP A 76 6.36 -18.24 26.08
N GLU A 77 5.42 -17.36 26.44
CA GLU A 77 4.03 -17.71 26.71
C GLU A 77 3.06 -16.77 25.99
N HIS A 78 2.20 -17.36 25.15
CA HIS A 78 1.12 -16.67 24.47
C HIS A 78 -0.23 -17.10 25.02
N SER A 79 -1.13 -16.14 25.21
CA SER A 79 -2.53 -16.46 25.40
C SER A 79 -3.19 -16.84 24.08
N VAL A 80 -4.17 -17.74 24.12
CA VAL A 80 -5.00 -18.11 22.95
C VAL A 80 -5.65 -16.88 22.31
N GLU A 81 -5.97 -15.84 23.08
CA GLU A 81 -6.51 -14.59 22.55
C GLU A 81 -5.46 -13.79 21.76
N GLU A 82 -4.20 -13.82 22.18
CA GLU A 82 -3.11 -13.16 21.46
C GLU A 82 -2.79 -13.85 20.13
N GLU A 83 -2.84 -15.18 20.09
CA GLU A 83 -2.72 -15.98 18.86
C GLU A 83 -3.85 -15.63 17.89
N LYS A 84 -5.11 -15.66 18.34
CA LYS A 84 -6.27 -15.25 17.53
C LYS A 84 -6.19 -13.81 17.04
N GLN A 85 -5.57 -12.91 17.80
CA GLN A 85 -5.30 -11.55 17.33
C GLN A 85 -4.27 -11.54 16.22
N LEU A 86 -3.17 -12.30 16.36
CA LEU A 86 -2.14 -12.40 15.34
C LEU A 86 -2.71 -12.96 14.02
N ASP A 87 -3.56 -13.98 14.09
CA ASP A 87 -4.24 -14.55 12.93
C ASP A 87 -5.09 -13.51 12.19
N ARG A 88 -5.85 -12.69 12.93
CA ARG A 88 -6.64 -11.58 12.36
C ARG A 88 -5.75 -10.55 11.66
N TYR A 89 -4.60 -10.24 12.24
CA TYR A 89 -3.62 -9.33 11.61
C TYR A 89 -3.04 -9.93 10.33
N ALA A 90 -2.70 -11.23 10.35
CA ALA A 90 -2.20 -11.94 9.17
C ALA A 90 -3.23 -11.98 8.04
N GLN A 91 -4.48 -12.28 8.36
CA GLN A 91 -5.58 -12.29 7.38
C GLN A 91 -5.81 -10.90 6.79
N THR A 92 -5.83 -9.85 7.62
CA THR A 92 -5.96 -8.47 7.14
C THR A 92 -4.80 -8.06 6.23
N ALA A 93 -3.58 -8.43 6.58
CA ALA A 93 -2.40 -8.17 5.77
C ALA A 93 -2.46 -8.90 4.42
N GLN A 94 -2.87 -10.17 4.42
CA GLN A 94 -3.02 -10.97 3.22
C GLN A 94 -4.10 -10.40 2.30
N ASP A 95 -5.27 -10.05 2.84
CA ASP A 95 -6.35 -9.41 2.07
C ASP A 95 -5.87 -8.12 1.39
N LEU A 96 -5.05 -7.33 2.08
CA LEU A 96 -4.48 -6.10 1.56
C LEU A 96 -3.45 -6.35 0.46
N ILE A 97 -2.58 -7.36 0.62
CA ILE A 97 -1.62 -7.78 -0.40
C ILE A 97 -2.36 -8.24 -1.67
N VAL A 98 -3.42 -9.03 -1.52
CA VAL A 98 -4.24 -9.46 -2.66
C VAL A 98 -4.87 -8.27 -3.38
N LYS A 99 -5.43 -7.30 -2.64
CA LYS A 99 -5.98 -6.06 -3.23
C LYS A 99 -4.90 -5.26 -3.98
N LEU A 100 -3.69 -5.16 -3.43
CA LEU A 100 -2.58 -4.50 -4.11
C LEU A 100 -2.18 -5.21 -5.40
N HIS A 101 -2.13 -6.55 -5.42
CA HIS A 101 -1.84 -7.31 -6.65
C HIS A 101 -2.92 -7.17 -7.72
N VAL A 102 -4.20 -7.14 -7.32
CA VAL A 102 -5.31 -6.90 -8.25
C VAL A 102 -5.18 -5.49 -8.84
N HIS A 103 -5.01 -4.47 -7.99
CA HIS A 103 -4.83 -3.10 -8.43
C HIS A 103 -3.61 -2.91 -9.33
N ASN A 104 -2.50 -3.61 -9.02
CA ASN A 104 -1.29 -3.65 -9.84
C ASN A 104 -1.58 -4.19 -11.25
N SER A 105 -2.25 -5.34 -11.34
CA SER A 105 -2.66 -5.93 -12.64
C SER A 105 -3.59 -5.01 -13.44
N GLU A 106 -4.52 -4.31 -12.77
CA GLU A 106 -5.44 -3.37 -13.41
C GLU A 106 -4.71 -2.13 -13.97
N LEU A 107 -3.74 -1.60 -13.23
CA LEU A 107 -2.88 -0.49 -13.68
C LEU A 107 -2.02 -0.91 -14.88
N GLU A 108 -1.43 -2.11 -14.86
CA GLU A 108 -0.66 -2.64 -16.01
C GLU A 108 -1.54 -2.79 -17.26
N CYS A 109 -2.76 -3.30 -17.10
CA CYS A 109 -3.74 -3.41 -18.18
C CYS A 109 -4.06 -2.03 -18.75
N THR A 110 -4.39 -1.07 -17.89
CA THR A 110 -4.73 0.31 -18.26
C THR A 110 -3.60 0.97 -19.05
N MET A 111 -2.36 0.86 -18.56
CA MET A 111 -1.19 1.35 -19.28
C MET A 111 -1.03 0.69 -20.65
N SER A 112 -1.15 -0.64 -20.72
CA SER A 112 -1.02 -1.34 -21.99
C SER A 112 -2.10 -0.97 -23.00
N ASN A 113 -3.29 -0.55 -22.55
CA ASN A 113 -4.38 -0.10 -23.42
C ASN A 113 -4.07 1.27 -24.02
N TYR A 114 -3.52 2.19 -23.20
CA TYR A 114 -3.08 3.50 -23.70
C TYR A 114 -1.87 3.38 -24.64
N GLU A 115 -0.91 2.49 -24.37
CA GLU A 115 0.26 2.29 -25.23
C GLU A 115 -0.08 1.64 -26.59
N ARG A 116 -1.22 0.93 -26.70
CA ARG A 116 -1.66 0.28 -27.95
C ARG A 116 -2.64 1.10 -28.80
N ASP A 117 -3.10 2.26 -28.32
CA ASP A 117 -4.16 3.05 -28.96
C ASP A 117 -5.38 2.19 -29.35
N ASP A 118 -5.82 1.28 -28.45
CA ASP A 118 -6.95 0.40 -28.75
C ASP A 118 -8.27 1.20 -28.78
N PRO A 119 -8.96 1.33 -29.95
CA PRO A 119 -10.17 2.13 -30.07
C PRO A 119 -11.33 1.62 -29.21
N ARG A 120 -11.28 0.35 -28.76
CA ARG A 120 -12.36 -0.28 -27.97
C ARG A 120 -12.55 0.33 -26.58
N TRP A 121 -11.53 0.97 -26.01
CA TRP A 121 -11.62 1.60 -24.70
C TRP A 121 -12.37 2.93 -24.71
N SER A 122 -12.35 3.65 -25.84
CA SER A 122 -13.06 4.93 -25.99
C SER A 122 -14.58 4.76 -26.06
N GLU A 123 -15.07 3.60 -26.53
CA GLU A 123 -16.52 3.34 -26.67
C GLU A 123 -17.19 2.83 -25.38
N ALA A 124 -16.42 2.30 -24.41
CA ALA A 124 -16.99 1.69 -23.20
C ALA A 124 -17.33 2.69 -22.07
N HIS A 125 -16.84 3.93 -22.13
CA HIS A 125 -16.88 4.87 -21.00
C HIS A 125 -17.39 6.28 -21.36
N GLY A 126 -18.20 6.39 -22.43
CA GLY A 126 -18.80 7.65 -22.84
C GLY A 126 -19.68 8.27 -21.77
N THR A 127 -19.43 9.56 -21.48
CA THR A 127 -20.19 10.52 -20.68
C THR A 127 -20.05 10.46 -19.15
N ALA A 128 -19.03 11.14 -18.62
CA ALA A 128 -19.16 11.83 -17.33
C ALA A 128 -18.39 13.15 -17.37
N GLU A 129 -19.08 14.23 -17.02
CA GLU A 129 -18.58 15.61 -17.02
C GLU A 129 -17.41 15.83 -16.04
N VAL A 130 -16.48 16.66 -16.51
CA VAL A 130 -15.26 17.18 -15.90
C VAL A 130 -15.44 17.68 -14.47
N MET A 131 -14.55 17.27 -13.55
CA MET A 131 -13.62 18.15 -12.81
C MET A 131 -12.91 17.37 -11.69
N THR A 132 -11.57 17.28 -11.71
CA THR A 132 -10.61 17.78 -10.69
C THR A 132 -9.19 17.30 -11.06
N THR A 133 -8.25 18.22 -11.29
CA THR A 133 -6.83 17.89 -11.53
C THR A 133 -6.16 17.44 -10.22
N PHE A 134 -5.70 16.19 -10.16
CA PHE A 134 -4.94 15.66 -9.03
C PHE A 134 -3.47 16.04 -9.14
N SER A 135 -3.03 16.99 -8.29
CA SER A 135 -1.61 17.32 -8.16
C SER A 135 -0.94 16.34 -7.20
N LEU A 136 -0.37 15.25 -7.73
CA LEU A 136 0.46 14.25 -7.02
C LEU A 136 1.86 14.79 -6.64
N SER A 137 1.98 16.07 -6.29
CA SER A 137 3.29 16.74 -6.26
C SER A 137 4.20 16.36 -5.08
N LYS A 138 3.76 15.58 -4.07
CA LYS A 138 4.66 15.03 -3.04
C LYS A 138 4.14 13.68 -2.51
N PRO A 139 4.93 12.58 -2.60
CA PRO A 139 4.61 11.38 -1.83
C PRO A 139 4.61 11.73 -0.33
N PRO A 140 3.71 11.15 0.47
CA PRO A 140 3.71 11.36 1.92
C PRO A 140 5.08 10.93 2.47
N ARG A 141 5.79 11.85 3.13
CA ARG A 141 7.05 11.54 3.81
C ARG A 141 6.76 10.48 4.87
N ILE A 142 7.22 9.25 4.63
CA ILE A 142 7.28 8.20 5.64
C ILE A 142 8.22 8.71 6.73
N PRO A 143 7.76 8.95 7.97
CA PRO A 143 8.67 9.31 9.05
C PRO A 143 9.54 8.08 9.36
N ILE A 144 10.81 8.14 8.96
CA ILE A 144 11.84 7.24 9.47
C ILE A 144 12.00 7.58 10.96
N PRO A 145 11.80 6.65 11.90
CA PRO A 145 12.12 6.91 13.29
C PRO A 145 13.63 7.19 13.39
N ILE A 146 13.98 8.47 13.57
CA ILE A 146 15.34 8.90 13.87
C ILE A 146 15.59 8.47 15.32
N PHE A 147 16.19 7.29 15.50
CA PHE A 147 16.82 6.94 16.75
C PHE A 147 18.03 7.85 16.91
N SER A 148 17.83 9.01 17.55
CA SER A 148 18.94 9.84 18.03
C SER A 148 19.77 8.97 18.98
N GLY A 149 20.92 8.54 18.47
CA GLY A 149 21.81 7.61 19.14
C GLY A 149 22.26 8.14 20.49
N LYS A 150 21.58 7.71 21.55
CA LYS A 150 22.18 7.58 22.88
C LYS A 150 22.20 6.09 23.19
N ARG A 151 23.35 5.45 22.91
CA ARG A 151 23.72 4.14 23.45
C ARG A 151 23.52 4.19 24.96
N ARG A 152 22.42 3.63 25.47
CA ARG A 152 22.39 3.19 26.86
C ARG A 152 23.09 1.84 26.87
N ALA A 153 24.24 1.80 27.54
CA ALA A 153 25.06 0.62 27.73
C ALA A 153 24.21 -0.50 28.34
N TRP A 154 24.26 -1.68 27.70
CA TRP A 154 23.63 -2.91 28.16
C TRP A 154 24.61 -3.76 28.99
N ASP A 155 25.53 -3.14 29.73
CA ASP A 155 26.58 -3.87 30.47
C ASP A 155 26.16 -4.37 31.86
N LYS A 156 24.86 -4.41 32.17
CA LYS A 156 24.37 -4.97 33.44
C LYS A 156 22.97 -5.53 33.34
N PHE A 157 22.72 -6.56 32.53
CA PHE A 157 21.63 -7.52 32.76
C PHE A 157 21.97 -8.86 32.11
#